data_AF-A0A1J3FMI8-F1
#
_entry.id   AF-A0A1J3FMI8-F1
#
_cell.length_a   1.000
_cell.length_b   1.000
_cell.length_c   1.000
_cell.angle_alpha   90.00
_cell.angle_beta   90.00
_cell.angle_gamma   90.00
#
_symmetry.space_group_name_H-M   'P 1'
#
loop_
_entity.id
_entity.type
_entity.pdbx_description
1 polymer ?
#
loop_
_entity_poly.entity_id
_entity_poly.type
_entity_poly.pdbx_seq_one_letter_code
_entity_poly.pdbx_strand_id
1 'polypeptide(L)'
;ASEMYTRVLAVWPNHWRAQLNKAVSLLGAGENEEAKRALKEALRMTNRVELHDAISHLKQLQKKKKKANGASQEGPFVVVEPSRFKTVGEKTTLRPDLATAIQIRAFQRVTRLGKCDVEGLRREMRDNDVPVFYSGNGGPTKSIRKPNLEEILRRLLNVLKPETFQGAVKAINEKILSVLDDSGSGRDDMGM
;
A
#
# COMPACT_ATOMS: atom_id res chain seq x y z
N ALA A 1 -1.23 35.98 -12.94
CA ALA A 1 -0.50 36.58 -11.79
C ALA A 1 1.01 36.28 -11.82
N SER A 2 1.43 35.03 -12.02
CA SER A 2 2.85 34.62 -12.07
C SER A 2 3.68 35.31 -13.16
N GLU A 3 3.10 35.62 -14.33
CA GLU A 3 3.78 36.29 -15.44
C GLU A 3 4.27 37.70 -15.10
N MET A 4 3.50 38.46 -14.32
CA MET A 4 3.89 39.81 -13.88
C MET A 4 5.14 39.75 -12.99
N TYR A 5 5.21 38.76 -12.09
CA TYR A 5 6.41 38.55 -11.29
C TYR A 5 7.61 38.07 -12.11
N THR A 6 7.39 37.29 -13.17
CA THR A 6 8.46 36.93 -14.12
C THR A 6 9.04 38.16 -14.81
N ARG A 7 8.21 39.14 -15.21
CA ARG A 7 8.69 40.41 -15.76
C ARG A 7 9.49 41.22 -14.74
N VAL A 8 9.04 41.27 -13.48
CA VAL A 8 9.79 41.92 -12.38
C VAL A 8 11.14 41.26 -12.16
N LEU A 9 11.20 39.92 -12.19
CA LEU A 9 12.43 39.15 -12.01
C LEU A 9 13.37 39.26 -13.22
N ALA A 10 12.86 39.56 -14.42
CA ALA A 10 13.69 39.84 -15.59
C ALA A 10 14.45 41.17 -15.43
N VAL A 11 13.83 42.16 -14.78
CA VAL A 11 14.47 43.44 -14.47
C VAL A 11 15.36 43.31 -13.25
N TRP A 12 14.88 42.70 -12.16
CA TRP A 12 15.60 42.50 -10.90
C TRP A 12 15.61 41.03 -10.47
N PRO A 13 16.61 40.24 -10.92
CA PRO A 13 16.70 38.81 -10.65
C PRO A 13 16.82 38.44 -9.17
N ASN A 14 17.44 39.31 -8.36
CA ASN A 14 17.69 39.05 -6.93
C ASN A 14 16.56 39.53 -5.99
N HIS A 15 15.38 39.85 -6.54
CA HIS A 15 14.27 40.36 -5.75
C HIS A 15 13.47 39.22 -5.07
N TRP A 16 13.89 38.83 -3.87
CA TRP A 16 13.34 37.68 -3.14
C TRP A 16 11.82 37.74 -2.90
N ARG A 17 11.23 38.93 -2.70
CA ARG A 17 9.77 39.08 -2.51
C ARG A 17 9.00 38.78 -3.80
N ALA A 18 9.55 39.13 -4.96
CA ALA A 18 8.93 38.82 -6.25
C ALA A 18 9.01 37.32 -6.52
N GLN A 19 10.13 36.69 -6.15
CA GLN A 19 10.30 35.24 -6.23
C GLN A 19 9.31 34.49 -5.33
N LEU A 20 9.09 34.98 -4.10
CA LEU A 20 8.12 34.40 -3.17
C LEU A 20 6.67 34.56 -3.66
N ASN A 21 6.29 35.76 -4.10
CA ASN A 21 4.94 36.02 -4.62
C ASN A 21 4.65 35.25 -5.91
N LYS A 22 5.68 35.03 -6.75
CA LYS A 22 5.60 34.11 -7.89
C LYS A 22 5.30 32.69 -7.43
N ALA A 23 5.97 32.21 -6.38
CA ALA A 23 5.71 30.88 -5.82
C ALA A 23 4.27 30.74 -5.28
N VAL A 24 3.76 31.73 -4.54
CA VAL A 24 2.39 31.74 -4.02
C VAL A 24 1.37 31.74 -5.16
N SER A 25 1.61 32.52 -6.22
CA SER A 25 0.75 32.54 -7.42
C SER A 25 0.70 31.18 -8.11
N LEU A 26 1.86 30.50 -8.21
CA LEU A 26 1.96 29.15 -8.81
C LEU A 26 1.29 28.08 -7.95
N LEU A 27 1.36 28.20 -6.62
CA LEU A 27 0.60 27.33 -5.71
C LEU A 27 -0.91 27.49 -5.90
N GLY A 28 -1.41 28.72 -6.01
CA GLY A 28 -2.82 29.00 -6.27
C GLY A 28 -3.31 28.45 -7.63
N ALA A 29 -2.43 28.40 -8.62
CA ALA A 29 -2.70 27.82 -9.94
C ALA A 29 -2.55 26.28 -10.00
N GLY A 30 -2.08 25.64 -8.92
CA GLY A 30 -1.86 24.19 -8.87
C GLY A 30 -0.54 23.72 -9.49
N GLU A 31 0.32 24.62 -9.95
CA GLU A 31 1.65 24.34 -10.52
C GLU A 31 2.69 24.10 -9.42
N ASN A 32 2.57 22.95 -8.76
CA ASN A 32 3.32 22.64 -7.55
C ASN A 32 4.84 22.49 -7.77
N GLU A 33 5.29 22.03 -8.95
CA GLU A 33 6.73 21.86 -9.22
C GLU A 33 7.41 23.20 -9.50
N GLU A 34 6.77 24.07 -10.27
CA GLU A 34 7.22 25.43 -10.58
C GLU A 34 7.22 26.28 -9.31
N ALA A 35 6.19 26.17 -8.47
CA ALA A 35 6.13 26.81 -7.16
C ALA A 35 7.30 26.40 -6.26
N LYS A 36 7.63 25.10 -6.23
CA LYS A 36 8.75 24.56 -5.45
C LYS A 36 10.10 25.07 -5.93
N ARG A 37 10.31 25.21 -7.24
CA ARG A 37 11.52 25.83 -7.81
C ARG A 37 11.62 27.29 -7.38
N ALA A 38 10.50 28.03 -7.44
CA ALA A 38 10.47 29.42 -7.01
C ALA A 38 10.78 29.58 -5.50
N LEU A 39 10.23 28.72 -4.63
CA LEU A 39 10.55 28.72 -3.20
C LEU A 39 12.02 28.41 -2.90
N LYS A 40 12.64 27.46 -3.64
CA LYS A 40 14.08 27.15 -3.48
C LYS A 40 14.96 28.34 -3.83
N GLU A 41 14.61 29.08 -4.87
CA GLU A 41 15.35 30.27 -5.28
C GLU A 41 15.20 31.41 -4.26
N ALA A 42 14.00 31.61 -3.72
CA ALA A 42 13.78 32.56 -2.64
C ALA A 42 14.55 32.17 -1.36
N LEU A 43 14.64 30.87 -1.06
CA LEU A 43 15.43 30.34 0.06
C LEU A 43 16.93 30.59 -0.16
N ARG A 44 17.44 30.37 -1.38
CA ARG A 44 18.84 30.64 -1.73
C ARG A 44 19.23 32.10 -1.49
N MET A 45 18.31 33.04 -1.72
CA MET A 45 18.55 34.48 -1.56
C MET A 45 18.43 34.97 -0.11
N THR A 46 17.60 34.34 0.71
CA THR A 46 17.23 34.88 2.03
C THR A 46 17.67 34.02 3.21
N ASN A 47 17.97 32.74 2.97
CA ASN A 47 18.29 31.72 3.98
C ASN A 47 17.33 31.69 5.18
N ARG A 48 16.05 32.00 4.94
CA ARG A 48 14.99 32.10 5.95
C ARG A 48 14.39 30.73 6.26
N VAL A 49 14.20 30.44 7.55
CA VAL A 49 13.68 29.16 8.04
C VAL A 49 12.23 28.93 7.60
N GLU A 50 11.43 29.99 7.50
CA GLU A 50 10.03 29.92 7.08
C GLU A 50 9.86 29.36 5.65
N LEU A 51 10.84 29.62 4.78
CA LEU A 51 10.85 29.06 3.42
C LEU A 51 11.23 27.58 3.41
N HIS A 52 12.09 27.16 4.35
CA HIS A 52 12.42 25.76 4.53
C HIS A 52 11.18 24.95 4.98
N ASP A 53 10.42 25.51 5.92
CA ASP A 53 9.18 24.90 6.41
C ASP A 53 8.11 24.85 5.33
N ALA A 54 7.95 25.93 4.55
CA ALA A 54 7.04 25.96 3.40
C ALA A 54 7.39 24.90 2.34
N ILE A 55 8.68 24.71 2.02
CA ILE A 55 9.12 23.66 1.08
C ILE A 55 8.86 22.26 1.66
N SER A 56 9.06 22.06 2.96
CA SER A 56 8.81 20.80 3.65
C SER A 56 7.32 20.46 3.65
N HIS A 57 6.46 21.43 3.95
CA HIS A 57 5.01 21.30 3.86
C HIS A 57 4.55 20.97 2.44
N LEU A 58 5.11 21.62 1.41
CA LEU A 58 4.79 21.32 0.02
C LEU A 58 5.16 19.89 -0.38
N LYS A 59 6.32 19.37 0.07
CA LYS A 59 6.71 17.97 -0.14
C LYS A 59 5.75 16.99 0.53
N GLN A 60 5.31 17.30 1.75
CA GLN A 60 4.34 16.47 2.47
C GLN A 60 2.96 16.48 1.80
N LEU A 61 2.50 17.65 1.33
CA LEU A 61 1.27 17.81 0.57
C LEU A 61 1.32 17.03 -0.75
N GLN A 62 2.42 17.10 -1.49
CA GLN A 62 2.63 16.28 -2.69
C GLN A 62 2.63 14.78 -2.37
N LYS A 63 3.25 14.35 -1.26
CA LYS A 63 3.24 12.95 -0.82
C LYS A 63 1.83 12.49 -0.45
N LYS A 64 1.04 13.32 0.23
CA LYS A 64 -0.37 13.05 0.54
C LYS A 64 -1.24 13.02 -0.73
N LYS A 65 -1.05 13.95 -1.66
CA LYS A 65 -1.79 14.00 -2.93
C LYS A 65 -1.46 12.81 -3.84
N LYS A 66 -0.20 12.35 -3.87
CA LYS A 66 0.17 11.07 -4.50
C LYS A 66 -0.48 9.86 -3.83
N LYS A 67 -0.73 9.93 -2.52
CA LYS A 67 -1.47 8.89 -1.76
C LYS A 67 -3.00 8.95 -1.97
N ALA A 68 -3.53 10.11 -2.37
CA ALA A 68 -4.96 10.33 -2.60
C ALA A 68 -5.37 10.09 -4.06
N ASN A 69 -4.56 10.55 -5.03
CA ASN A 69 -4.75 10.25 -6.46
C ASN A 69 -4.12 8.92 -6.88
N GLY A 70 -3.28 8.34 -6.03
CA GLY A 70 -2.84 6.96 -6.10
C GLY A 70 -3.50 6.17 -5.00
N ALA A 71 -4.75 5.74 -5.21
CA ALA A 71 -5.16 4.48 -4.63
C ALA A 71 -4.07 3.45 -5.02
N SER A 72 -3.26 3.08 -4.04
CA SER A 72 -2.29 1.97 -4.12
C SER A 72 -1.32 1.98 -5.33
N GLN A 73 -0.25 2.78 -5.26
CA GLN A 73 1.00 2.44 -5.97
C GLN A 73 1.86 1.40 -5.22
N GLU A 74 1.37 0.89 -4.09
CA GLU A 74 1.61 -0.52 -3.78
C GLU A 74 0.50 -1.27 -4.50
N GLY A 75 0.80 -1.87 -5.66
CA GLY A 75 0.01 -3.04 -6.05
C GLY A 75 -0.06 -3.99 -4.83
N PRO A 76 -1.16 -4.72 -4.62
CA PRO A 76 -1.34 -5.54 -3.42
C PRO A 76 -0.21 -6.56 -3.19
N PHE A 77 0.62 -6.79 -4.20
CA PHE A 77 1.74 -7.69 -4.15
C PHE A 77 3.04 -6.97 -4.55
N VAL A 78 4.04 -7.07 -3.67
CA VAL A 78 5.41 -6.62 -3.94
C VAL A 78 6.02 -7.57 -4.96
N VAL A 79 6.39 -7.07 -6.13
CA VAL A 79 7.20 -7.83 -7.09
C VAL A 79 8.63 -7.85 -6.58
N VAL A 80 9.05 -9.01 -6.07
CA VAL A 80 10.39 -9.20 -5.50
C VAL A 80 11.26 -9.92 -6.52
N GLU A 81 12.38 -9.30 -6.89
CA GLU A 81 13.35 -9.87 -7.82
C GLU A 81 14.48 -10.56 -7.01
N PRO A 82 14.58 -11.90 -6.99
CA PRO A 82 15.51 -12.62 -6.13
C PRO A 82 16.99 -12.25 -6.38
N SER A 83 17.31 -11.84 -7.61
CA SER A 83 18.65 -11.43 -8.03
C SER A 83 19.19 -10.20 -7.29
N ARG A 84 18.32 -9.41 -6.64
CA ARG A 84 18.72 -8.22 -5.87
C ARG A 84 19.23 -8.54 -4.46
N PHE A 85 19.07 -9.77 -3.99
CA PHE A 85 19.55 -10.17 -2.67
C PHE A 85 21.05 -10.45 -2.69
N LYS A 86 21.78 -9.80 -1.78
CA LYS A 86 23.19 -10.07 -1.55
C LYS A 86 23.33 -11.23 -0.57
N THR A 87 24.17 -12.20 -0.94
CA THR A 87 24.54 -13.35 -0.10
C THR A 87 25.90 -13.05 0.53
N VAL A 88 25.98 -13.08 1.86
CA VAL A 88 27.20 -12.69 2.61
C VAL A 88 28.02 -13.92 3.01
N GLY A 89 27.42 -15.11 3.06
CA GLY A 89 28.10 -16.38 3.36
C GLY A 89 27.13 -17.57 3.40
N GLU A 90 27.64 -18.76 3.75
CA GLU A 90 26.90 -20.04 3.74
C GLU A 90 25.73 -20.10 4.73
N LYS A 91 25.76 -19.27 5.78
CA LYS A 91 24.65 -19.13 6.75
C LYS A 91 23.55 -18.17 6.27
N THR A 92 23.69 -17.58 5.08
CA THR A 92 22.67 -16.66 4.55
C THR A 92 21.51 -17.46 3.98
N THR A 93 20.29 -17.10 4.35
CA THR A 93 19.06 -17.65 3.76
C THR A 93 19.08 -17.57 2.23
N LEU A 94 18.57 -18.60 1.56
CA LEU A 94 18.53 -18.65 0.11
C LEU A 94 17.73 -17.47 -0.45
N ARG A 95 18.20 -16.91 -1.58
CA ARG A 95 17.52 -15.82 -2.29
C ARG A 95 16.04 -16.11 -2.62
N PRO A 96 15.66 -17.31 -3.12
CA PRO A 96 14.25 -17.63 -3.35
C PRO A 96 13.42 -17.60 -2.06
N ASP A 97 13.93 -18.14 -0.96
CA ASP A 97 13.21 -18.16 0.31
C ASP A 97 12.97 -16.76 0.85
N LEU A 98 13.95 -15.87 0.70
CA LEU A 98 13.80 -14.47 1.08
C LEU A 98 12.78 -13.74 0.18
N ALA A 99 12.74 -14.06 -1.11
CA ALA A 99 11.72 -13.53 -2.01
C ALA A 99 10.32 -13.98 -1.58
N THR A 100 10.15 -15.27 -1.30
CA THR A 100 8.91 -15.87 -0.81
C THR A 100 8.48 -15.25 0.53
N ALA A 101 9.40 -15.08 1.48
CA ALA A 101 9.11 -14.46 2.77
C ALA A 101 8.60 -13.02 2.64
N ILE A 102 9.17 -12.23 1.73
CA ILE A 102 8.69 -10.86 1.47
C ILE A 102 7.30 -10.89 0.82
N GLN A 103 7.04 -11.81 -0.10
CA GLN A 103 5.71 -11.97 -0.71
C GLN A 103 4.66 -12.36 0.34
N ILE A 104 4.96 -13.32 1.22
CA ILE A 104 4.10 -13.71 2.34
C ILE A 104 3.85 -12.50 3.25
N ARG A 105 4.90 -11.74 3.58
CA ARG A 105 4.77 -10.56 4.44
C ARG A 105 3.92 -9.47 3.79
N ALA A 106 4.06 -9.24 2.49
CA ALA A 106 3.23 -8.30 1.74
C ALA A 106 1.76 -8.73 1.78
N PHE A 107 1.49 -10.02 1.54
CA PHE A 107 0.14 -10.58 1.64
C PHE A 107 -0.45 -10.40 3.04
N GLN A 108 0.26 -10.79 4.10
CA GLN A 108 -0.18 -10.60 5.50
C GLN A 108 -0.48 -9.14 5.83
N ARG A 109 0.29 -8.20 5.27
CA ARG A 109 0.03 -6.77 5.46
C ARG A 109 -1.29 -6.39 4.79
N VAL A 110 -1.52 -6.76 3.53
CA VAL A 110 -2.75 -6.41 2.82
C VAL A 110 -3.98 -7.05 3.45
N THR A 111 -3.91 -8.33 3.79
CA THR A 111 -5.04 -9.09 4.34
C THR A 111 -5.28 -8.86 5.83
N ARG A 112 -4.32 -8.22 6.52
CA ARG A 112 -4.32 -8.00 7.98
C ARG A 112 -4.36 -9.29 8.80
N LEU A 113 -4.20 -10.46 8.17
CA LEU A 113 -4.13 -11.77 8.83
C LEU A 113 -2.94 -11.88 9.79
N GLY A 114 -1.91 -11.04 9.67
CA GLY A 114 -0.81 -11.00 10.63
C GLY A 114 -1.20 -10.61 12.06
N LYS A 115 -2.46 -10.19 12.29
CA LYS A 115 -3.03 -9.96 13.62
C LYS A 115 -4.05 -11.02 14.04
N CYS A 116 -4.33 -11.98 13.18
CA CYS A 116 -5.29 -13.04 13.45
C CYS A 116 -4.63 -14.08 14.36
N ASP A 117 -5.28 -14.39 15.48
CA ASP A 117 -4.84 -15.42 16.40
C ASP A 117 -5.29 -16.79 15.88
N VAL A 118 -4.35 -17.74 15.77
CA VAL A 118 -4.59 -19.10 15.27
C VAL A 118 -5.54 -19.85 16.19
N GLU A 119 -5.44 -19.62 17.51
CA GLU A 119 -6.36 -20.25 18.48
C GLU A 119 -7.77 -19.65 18.40
N GLY A 120 -7.87 -18.35 18.10
CA GLY A 120 -9.12 -17.68 17.77
C GLY A 120 -9.78 -18.26 16.51
N LEU A 121 -9.01 -18.45 15.43
CA LEU A 121 -9.48 -19.09 14.20
C LEU A 121 -9.96 -20.51 14.45
N ARG A 122 -9.18 -21.33 15.16
CA ARG A 122 -9.55 -22.72 15.48
C ARG A 122 -10.83 -22.80 16.31
N ARG A 123 -11.02 -21.87 17.24
CA ARG A 123 -12.26 -21.73 18.02
C ARG A 123 -13.44 -21.40 17.11
N GLU A 124 -13.29 -20.38 16.25
CA GLU A 124 -14.36 -19.96 15.33
C GLU A 124 -14.81 -21.10 14.41
N MET A 125 -13.85 -21.91 13.93
CA MET A 125 -14.14 -23.06 13.07
C MET A 125 -14.88 -24.19 13.78
N ARG A 126 -14.59 -24.43 15.07
CA ARG A 126 -15.26 -25.49 15.86
C ARG A 126 -16.63 -25.04 16.36
N ASP A 127 -16.73 -23.81 16.84
CA ASP A 127 -17.91 -23.33 17.55
C ASP A 127 -19.07 -22.96 16.61
N ASN A 128 -18.80 -22.75 15.31
CA ASN A 128 -19.82 -22.39 14.30
C ASN A 128 -20.23 -23.53 13.36
N ASP A 129 -19.82 -24.78 13.66
CA ASP A 129 -20.13 -25.97 12.86
C ASP A 129 -20.01 -25.72 11.35
N VAL A 130 -18.84 -25.19 10.96
CA VAL A 130 -18.59 -24.75 9.59
C VAL A 130 -18.88 -25.95 8.66
N PRO A 131 -19.79 -25.82 7.67
CA PRO A 131 -20.14 -26.92 6.80
C PRO A 131 -18.94 -27.34 5.97
N VAL A 132 -18.22 -28.34 6.46
CA VAL A 132 -17.08 -28.94 5.81
C VAL A 132 -17.58 -30.14 5.02
N PHE A 133 -17.49 -30.07 3.69
CA PHE A 133 -17.86 -31.20 2.84
C PHE A 133 -16.65 -32.12 2.71
N TYR A 134 -16.86 -33.41 2.98
CA TYR A 134 -15.90 -34.48 2.73
C TYR A 134 -16.15 -35.01 1.32
N SER A 135 -15.16 -34.86 0.43
CA SER A 135 -15.24 -35.54 -0.87
C SER A 135 -15.07 -37.05 -0.67
N GLY A 136 -16.00 -37.84 -1.21
CA GLY A 136 -15.98 -39.29 -1.13
C GLY A 136 -14.83 -39.90 -1.93
N ASN A 137 -14.20 -40.91 -1.33
CA ASN A 137 -13.28 -41.89 -1.91
C ASN A 137 -11.78 -41.57 -2.04
N GLY A 138 -11.25 -40.52 -1.40
CA GLY A 138 -9.79 -40.37 -1.25
C GLY A 138 -9.39 -39.21 -0.34
N GLY A 139 -8.87 -39.53 0.85
CA GLY A 139 -8.39 -38.57 1.87
C GLY A 139 -9.47 -37.60 2.41
N PRO A 140 -9.36 -37.10 3.66
CA PRO A 140 -10.30 -36.12 4.18
C PRO A 140 -10.02 -34.73 3.57
N THR A 141 -10.42 -34.51 2.31
CA THR A 141 -10.44 -33.16 1.72
C THR A 141 -11.62 -32.40 2.29
N LYS A 142 -11.31 -31.52 3.26
CA LYS A 142 -12.28 -30.66 3.93
C LYS A 142 -12.49 -29.44 3.05
N SER A 143 -13.64 -29.33 2.38
CA SER A 143 -13.93 -28.14 1.54
C SER A 143 -14.93 -27.20 2.20
N ILE A 144 -14.70 -25.90 2.07
CA ILE A 144 -15.58 -24.83 2.56
C ILE A 144 -16.14 -24.04 1.38
N ARG A 145 -17.41 -23.63 1.46
CA ARG A 145 -18.00 -22.72 0.46
C ARG A 145 -17.56 -21.28 0.72
N LYS A 146 -17.31 -20.53 -0.35
CA LYS A 146 -16.91 -19.12 -0.30
C LYS A 146 -17.75 -18.22 0.63
N PRO A 147 -19.10 -18.27 0.62
CA PRO A 147 -19.89 -17.41 1.52
C PRO A 147 -19.65 -17.73 3.01
N ASN A 148 -19.45 -19.00 3.34
CA ASN A 148 -19.18 -19.43 4.71
C ASN A 148 -17.78 -18.96 5.14
N LEU A 149 -16.80 -19.00 4.23
CA LEU A 149 -15.46 -18.47 4.47
C LEU A 149 -15.48 -16.96 4.70
N GLU A 150 -16.24 -16.21 3.91
CA GLU A 150 -16.39 -14.76 4.08
C GLU A 150 -17.05 -14.40 5.42
N GLU A 151 -18.01 -15.19 5.90
CA GLU A 151 -18.62 -14.99 7.22
C GLU A 151 -17.59 -15.17 8.35
N ILE A 152 -16.78 -16.22 8.29
CA ILE A 152 -15.69 -16.48 9.25
C ILE A 152 -14.69 -15.31 9.22
N LEU A 153 -14.27 -14.88 8.02
CA LEU A 153 -13.36 -13.75 7.87
C LEU A 153 -13.94 -12.46 8.46
N ARG A 154 -15.25 -12.22 8.31
CA ARG A 154 -15.93 -11.05 8.87
C ARG A 154 -15.88 -11.01 10.39
N ARG A 155 -15.97 -12.19 11.03
CA ARG A 155 -15.88 -12.32 12.49
C ARG A 155 -14.44 -12.17 12.98
N LEU A 156 -13.49 -12.80 12.30
CA LEU A 156 -12.06 -12.72 12.63
C LEU A 156 -11.45 -11.33 12.39
N LEU A 157 -11.96 -10.60 11.40
CA LEU A 157 -11.49 -9.28 11.02
C LEU A 157 -12.48 -8.17 11.42
N ASN A 158 -13.30 -8.40 12.44
CA ASN A 158 -14.33 -7.46 12.91
C ASN A 158 -13.77 -6.08 13.33
N VAL A 159 -12.48 -6.00 13.67
CA VAL A 159 -11.78 -4.76 14.04
C VAL A 159 -11.48 -3.87 12.82
N LEU A 160 -11.60 -4.40 11.59
CA LEU A 160 -11.33 -3.65 10.37
C LEU A 160 -12.51 -2.76 9.97
N LYS A 161 -12.19 -1.57 9.44
CA LYS A 161 -13.20 -0.72 8.78
C LYS A 161 -13.75 -1.41 7.52
N PRO A 162 -15.02 -1.17 7.13
CA PRO A 162 -15.66 -1.85 6.00
C PRO A 162 -14.85 -1.82 4.70
N GLU A 163 -14.25 -0.68 4.37
CA GLU A 163 -13.45 -0.50 3.14
C GLU A 163 -12.16 -1.31 3.19
N THR A 164 -11.55 -1.41 4.38
CA THR A 164 -10.33 -2.20 4.60
C THR A 164 -10.64 -3.70 4.58
N PHE A 165 -11.78 -4.09 5.14
CA PHE A 165 -12.26 -5.47 5.10
C PHE A 165 -12.52 -5.93 3.65
N GLN A 166 -13.23 -5.13 2.86
CA GLN A 166 -13.50 -5.44 1.46
C GLN A 166 -12.20 -5.59 0.64
N GLY A 167 -11.23 -4.70 0.86
CA GLY A 167 -9.91 -4.81 0.22
C GLY A 167 -9.14 -6.07 0.64
N ALA A 168 -9.21 -6.44 1.93
CA ALA A 168 -8.59 -7.66 2.45
C ALA A 168 -9.24 -8.92 1.85
N VAL A 169 -10.57 -9.02 1.85
CA VAL A 169 -11.30 -10.15 1.27
C VAL A 169 -11.04 -10.28 -0.22
N LYS A 170 -10.95 -9.16 -0.97
CA LYS A 170 -10.58 -9.18 -2.38
C LYS A 170 -9.19 -9.76 -2.60
N ALA A 171 -8.20 -9.32 -1.84
CA ALA A 171 -6.82 -9.83 -1.95
C ALA A 171 -6.71 -11.31 -1.52
N ILE A 172 -7.46 -11.71 -0.50
CA ILE A 172 -7.59 -13.11 -0.08
C ILE A 172 -8.17 -13.94 -1.23
N ASN A 173 -9.31 -13.54 -1.77
CA ASN A 173 -9.96 -14.23 -2.88
C ASN A 173 -9.04 -14.33 -4.11
N GLU A 174 -8.42 -13.24 -4.55
CA GLU A 174 -7.51 -13.26 -5.71
C GLU A 174 -6.32 -14.22 -5.49
N LYS A 175 -5.73 -14.23 -4.29
CA LYS A 175 -4.55 -15.05 -4.02
C LYS A 175 -4.89 -16.50 -3.71
N ILE A 176 -5.95 -16.74 -2.95
CA ILE A 176 -6.42 -18.09 -2.60
C ILE A 176 -7.00 -18.76 -3.84
N LEU A 177 -7.81 -18.10 -4.66
CA LEU A 177 -8.32 -18.70 -5.90
C LEU A 177 -7.18 -19.07 -6.85
N SER A 178 -6.12 -18.25 -6.93
CA SER A 178 -4.93 -18.57 -7.73
C SER A 178 -4.09 -19.74 -7.21
N VAL A 179 -4.37 -20.25 -6.01
CA VAL A 179 -3.57 -21.30 -5.35
C VAL A 179 -4.40 -22.55 -5.03
N LEU A 180 -5.69 -22.40 -4.72
CA LEU A 180 -6.58 -23.49 -4.28
C LEU A 180 -7.67 -23.84 -5.31
N ASP A 181 -7.95 -22.97 -6.29
CA ASP A 181 -9.00 -23.21 -7.28
C ASP A 181 -8.49 -23.00 -8.71
N ASP A 182 -7.45 -23.76 -9.09
CA ASP A 182 -6.92 -23.81 -10.46
C ASP A 182 -7.99 -24.19 -11.50
N SER A 183 -9.11 -24.78 -11.06
CA SER A 183 -10.22 -25.24 -11.88
C SER A 183 -11.42 -24.28 -11.98
N GLY A 184 -11.45 -23.19 -11.20
CA GLY A 184 -12.56 -22.22 -11.18
C GLY A 184 -13.88 -22.76 -10.62
N SER A 185 -13.82 -23.79 -9.78
CA SER A 185 -14.95 -24.49 -9.17
C SER A 185 -15.68 -23.69 -8.08
N GLY A 186 -15.05 -22.64 -7.54
CA GLY A 186 -15.57 -21.85 -6.42
C GLY A 186 -15.58 -22.59 -5.07
N ARG A 187 -14.80 -23.67 -4.94
CA ARG A 187 -14.60 -24.43 -3.70
C ARG A 187 -13.12 -24.37 -3.30
N ASP A 188 -12.87 -24.01 -2.05
CA ASP A 188 -11.51 -23.98 -1.50
C ASP A 188 -11.23 -25.30 -0.75
N ASP A 189 -10.20 -26.04 -1.19
CA ASP A 189 -9.72 -27.23 -0.49
C ASP A 189 -8.89 -26.82 0.74
N MET A 190 -9.31 -27.22 1.94
CA MET A 190 -8.60 -26.89 3.18
C MET A 190 -7.54 -27.92 3.55
N GLY A 191 -6.89 -28.53 2.56
CA GLY A 191 -5.87 -29.58 2.70
C GLY A 191 -5.10 -29.53 4.03
N MET A 192 -5.40 -30.51 4.89
CA MET A 192 -4.61 -30.90 6.05
C MET A 192 -4.37 -32.40 5.99
#